data_AF-A0A2E0VPT0-F1
#
_entry.id   AF-A0A2E0VPT0-F1
#
_cell.length_a   1.000
_cell.length_b   1.000
_cell.length_c   1.000
_cell.angle_alpha   90.00
_cell.angle_beta   90.00
_cell.angle_gamma   90.00
#
_symmetry.space_group_name_H-M   'P 1'
#
loop_
_entity.id
_entity.type
_entity.pdbx_description
1 polymer ?
#
loop_
_entity_poly.entity_id
_entity_poly.type
_entity_poly.pdbx_seq_one_letter_code
_entity_poly.pdbx_strand_id
1 'polypeptide(L)'
;MKRNNRDDSVFSRKIRAGNRRTYFIDVRPTRGRDYYITLTESTRKLNGERIERQRIFLYREDFNRFLEGLQDCINHVKEELLPDYDFEKFDRRQEEWEANREGYENKGFPSK
;
A
#
# COMPACT_ATOMS: atom_id res chain seq x y z
N MET A 1 10.88 18.28 -19.26
CA MET A 1 10.50 16.85 -19.32
C MET A 1 9.04 16.71 -18.89
N LYS A 2 8.20 16.13 -19.74
CA LYS A 2 6.75 16.00 -19.52
C LYS A 2 6.48 15.04 -18.34
N ARG A 3 5.70 15.48 -17.34
CA ARG A 3 5.06 14.57 -16.37
C ARG A 3 4.17 13.64 -17.19
N ASN A 4 4.51 12.36 -17.27
CA ASN A 4 3.65 11.37 -17.89
C ASN A 4 2.28 11.40 -17.19
N ASN A 5 1.19 11.55 -17.97
CA ASN A 5 -0.24 11.38 -17.60
C ASN A 5 -0.54 9.95 -17.06
N ARG A 6 0.21 9.45 -16.08
CA ARG A 6 -0.02 8.14 -15.44
C ARG A 6 -0.68 8.27 -14.08
N ASP A 7 -0.90 9.49 -13.62
CA ASP A 7 -1.42 9.77 -12.29
C ASP A 7 -2.74 10.53 -12.37
N ASP A 8 -3.69 9.98 -13.12
CA ASP A 8 -5.09 10.43 -13.09
C ASP A 8 -5.78 10.03 -11.76
N SER A 9 -5.01 9.68 -10.72
CA SER A 9 -5.59 9.42 -9.41
C SER A 9 -6.12 10.74 -8.84
N VAL A 10 -7.35 10.71 -8.31
CA VAL A 10 -7.92 11.86 -7.58
C VAL A 10 -7.56 11.81 -6.10
N PHE A 11 -7.18 10.64 -5.61
CA PHE A 11 -6.66 10.42 -4.26
C PHE A 11 -5.75 9.19 -4.29
N SER A 12 -4.66 9.21 -3.50
CA SER A 12 -3.72 8.10 -3.42
C SER A 12 -3.20 7.92 -2.00
N ARG A 13 -3.24 6.68 -1.49
CA ARG A 13 -2.58 6.27 -0.26
C ARG A 13 -1.38 5.38 -0.61
N LYS A 14 -0.19 5.81 -0.22
CA LYS A 14 1.02 5.00 -0.30
C LYS A 14 1.31 4.39 1.07
N ILE A 15 1.51 3.08 1.12
CA ILE A 15 1.83 2.32 2.33
C ILE A 15 3.14 1.59 2.08
N ARG A 16 4.19 1.97 2.79
CA ARG A 16 5.48 1.25 2.72
C ARG A 16 5.41 0.07 3.68
N ALA A 17 5.96 -1.07 3.26
CA ALA A 17 6.03 -2.27 4.08
C ALA A 17 7.47 -2.77 4.04
N GLY A 18 8.26 -2.30 5.01
CA GLY A 18 9.71 -2.50 5.02
C GLY A 18 10.41 -1.90 3.79
N ASN A 19 11.55 -2.48 3.42
CA ASN A 19 12.43 -1.94 2.38
C ASN A 19 12.12 -2.44 0.95
N ARG A 20 11.31 -3.49 0.81
CA ARG A 20 11.12 -4.19 -0.47
C ARG A 20 9.71 -4.09 -1.03
N ARG A 21 8.70 -3.78 -0.21
CA ARG A 21 7.31 -3.74 -0.66
C ARG A 21 6.71 -2.36 -0.45
N THR A 22 5.88 -1.94 -1.39
CA THR A 22 5.07 -0.73 -1.27
C THR A 22 3.72 -0.99 -1.87
N TYR A 23 2.67 -0.71 -1.12
CA TYR A 23 1.30 -0.73 -1.59
C TYR A 23 0.87 0.68 -2.01
N PHE A 24 0.10 0.75 -3.08
CA PHE A 24 -0.55 1.97 -3.56
C PHE A 24 -2.04 1.69 -3.64
N ILE A 25 -2.84 2.50 -2.94
CA ILE A 25 -4.30 2.46 -2.97
C ILE A 25 -4.74 3.76 -3.63
N ASP A 26 -5.07 3.70 -4.91
CA ASP A 26 -5.38 4.88 -5.71
C ASP A 26 -6.87 4.90 -6.05
N VAL A 27 -7.54 6.03 -5.84
CA VAL A 27 -8.89 6.30 -6.34
C VAL A 27 -8.75 6.95 -7.71
N ARG A 28 -9.36 6.35 -8.73
CA ARG A 28 -9.27 6.78 -10.13
C ARG A 28 -10.66 7.05 -10.72
N PRO A 29 -10.82 8.11 -11.52
CA PRO A 29 -12.07 8.37 -12.21
C PRO A 29 -12.21 7.44 -13.42
N THR A 30 -13.44 7.05 -13.73
CA THR A 30 -13.82 6.40 -14.99
C THR A 30 -14.25 7.45 -16.01
N ARG A 31 -14.38 7.04 -17.29
CA ARG A 31 -14.96 7.90 -18.33
C ARG A 31 -16.43 8.26 -18.05
N GLY A 32 -17.13 7.46 -17.24
CA GLY A 32 -18.55 7.62 -16.90
C GLY A 32 -18.85 8.56 -15.74
N ARG A 33 -17.89 9.42 -15.33
CA ARG A 33 -17.97 10.26 -14.12
C ARG A 33 -18.18 9.45 -12.83
N ASP A 34 -17.56 8.29 -12.77
CA ASP A 34 -17.58 7.39 -11.62
C ASP A 34 -16.17 7.14 -11.08
N TYR A 35 -16.01 6.36 -10.01
CA TYR A 35 -14.71 6.07 -9.41
C TYR A 35 -14.49 4.58 -9.19
N TYR A 36 -13.23 4.16 -9.26
CA TYR A 36 -12.76 2.82 -8.90
C TYR A 36 -11.47 2.92 -8.11
N ILE A 37 -11.16 1.88 -7.35
CA ILE A 37 -9.92 1.76 -6.57
C ILE A 37 -8.96 0.84 -7.32
N THR A 38 -7.67 1.18 -7.32
CA THR A 38 -6.62 0.23 -7.64
C THR A 38 -5.75 -0.05 -6.43
N LEU A 39 -5.57 -1.33 -6.10
CA LEU A 39 -4.61 -1.80 -5.11
C LEU A 39 -3.39 -2.32 -5.87
N THR A 40 -2.27 -1.62 -5.79
CA THR A 40 -1.01 -2.03 -6.44
C THR A 40 0.02 -2.42 -5.40
N GLU A 41 0.44 -3.67 -5.38
CA GLU A 41 1.66 -4.08 -4.70
C GLU A 41 2.85 -3.90 -5.63
N SER A 42 3.87 -3.16 -5.19
CA SER A 42 5.17 -3.04 -5.85
C SER A 42 6.24 -3.71 -5.00
N THR A 43 6.84 -4.78 -5.50
CA THR A 43 7.87 -5.56 -4.78
C THR A 43 9.21 -5.51 -5.52
N ARG A 44 10.28 -5.12 -4.81
CA ARG A 44 11.66 -5.16 -5.28
C ARG A 44 12.24 -6.56 -5.08
N LYS A 45 12.69 -7.21 -6.16
CA LYS A 45 13.34 -8.54 -6.08
C LYS A 45 14.75 -8.43 -5.48
N LEU A 46 15.23 -9.55 -4.93
CA LEU A 46 16.53 -9.69 -4.27
C LEU A 46 17.73 -9.32 -5.18
N ASN A 47 17.61 -9.57 -6.48
CA ASN A 47 18.62 -9.23 -7.48
C ASN A 47 18.57 -7.76 -7.94
N GLY A 48 17.78 -6.91 -7.28
CA GLY A 48 17.83 -5.44 -7.40
C GLY A 48 17.22 -4.85 -8.67
N GLU A 49 17.24 -5.56 -9.79
CA GLU A 49 16.91 -4.97 -11.10
C GLU A 49 15.41 -5.00 -11.44
N ARG A 50 14.66 -5.99 -10.95
CA ARG A 50 13.25 -6.17 -11.33
C ARG A 50 12.29 -5.75 -10.21
N ILE A 51 11.47 -4.73 -10.51
CA ILE A 51 10.29 -4.39 -9.73
C ILE A 51 9.11 -5.18 -10.29
N GLU A 52 8.50 -6.02 -9.44
CA GLU A 52 7.25 -6.68 -9.75
C GLU A 52 6.08 -5.81 -9.29
N ARG A 53 5.05 -5.68 -10.14
CA ARG A 53 3.82 -5.00 -9.78
C ARG A 53 2.64 -5.94 -9.94
N GLN A 54 1.93 -6.18 -8.85
CA GLN A 54 0.64 -6.85 -8.84
C GLN A 54 -0.42 -5.78 -8.65
N ARG A 55 -1.48 -5.80 -9.46
CA ARG A 55 -2.53 -4.78 -9.41
C ARG A 55 -3.91 -5.43 -9.45
N ILE A 56 -4.75 -5.00 -8.53
CA ILE A 56 -6.17 -5.31 -8.48
C ILE A 56 -6.96 -4.05 -8.80
N PHE A 57 -8.03 -4.20 -9.57
CA PHE A 57 -9.03 -3.16 -9.83
C PHE A 57 -10.29 -3.52 -9.05
N LEU A 58 -10.82 -2.57 -8.28
CA LEU A 58 -12.01 -2.73 -7.48
C LEU A 58 -13.02 -1.65 -7.87
N TYR A 59 -14.20 -2.05 -8.33
CA TYR A 59 -15.26 -1.16 -8.78
C TYR A 59 -16.28 -0.90 -7.66
N ARG A 60 -17.01 0.21 -7.75
CA ARG A 60 -17.86 0.72 -6.66
C ARG A 60 -18.92 -0.26 -6.17
N GLU A 61 -19.46 -1.07 -7.07
CA GLU A 61 -20.48 -2.08 -6.80
C GLU A 61 -19.98 -3.17 -5.85
N ASP A 62 -18.65 -3.28 -5.70
CA ASP A 62 -17.98 -4.36 -4.99
C ASP A 62 -17.34 -3.91 -3.68
N PHE A 63 -17.34 -2.61 -3.36
CA PHE A 63 -16.60 -2.06 -2.23
C PHE A 63 -16.97 -2.74 -0.90
N ASN A 64 -18.26 -2.85 -0.62
CA ASN A 64 -18.71 -3.40 0.66
C ASN A 64 -18.38 -4.90 0.76
N ARG A 65 -18.74 -5.69 -0.25
CA ARG A 65 -18.49 -7.14 -0.26
C ARG A 65 -17.00 -7.49 -0.22
N PHE A 66 -16.17 -6.70 -0.89
CA PHE A 66 -14.72 -6.88 -0.88
C PHE A 66 -14.12 -6.50 0.49
N LEU A 67 -14.54 -5.36 1.05
CA LEU A 67 -14.04 -4.90 2.35
C LEU A 67 -14.42 -5.86 3.47
N GLU A 68 -15.66 -6.33 3.50
CA GLU A 68 -16.16 -7.32 4.46
C GLU A 68 -15.34 -8.61 4.37
N GLY A 69 -15.25 -9.23 3.19
CA GLY A 69 -14.48 -10.47 3.03
C GLY A 69 -12.98 -10.32 3.34
N LEU A 70 -12.38 -9.15 3.08
CA LEU A 70 -11.01 -8.84 3.47
C LEU A 70 -10.88 -8.72 5.00
N GLN A 71 -11.80 -8.01 5.64
CA GLN A 71 -11.81 -7.81 7.08
C GLN A 71 -12.02 -9.13 7.83
N ASP A 72 -12.94 -9.98 7.36
CA ASP A 72 -13.21 -11.30 7.95
C ASP A 72 -11.98 -12.19 7.88
N CYS A 73 -11.30 -12.25 6.73
CA CYS A 73 -10.04 -12.99 6.58
C CYS A 73 -8.97 -12.49 7.57
N ILE A 74 -8.85 -11.17 7.75
CA ILE A 74 -7.89 -10.57 8.67
C ILE A 74 -8.25 -10.91 10.12
N ASN A 75 -9.52 -10.79 10.49
CA ASN A 75 -10.00 -11.08 11.85
C ASN A 75 -9.80 -12.55 12.19
N HIS A 76 -10.12 -13.47 11.29
CA HIS A 76 -9.88 -14.90 11.47
C HIS A 76 -8.40 -15.20 11.77
N VAL A 77 -7.46 -14.55 11.06
CA VAL A 77 -6.03 -14.68 11.37
C VAL A 77 -5.70 -14.15 12.76
N LYS A 78 -6.22 -12.97 13.12
CA LYS A 78 -5.88 -12.31 14.39
C LYS A 78 -6.50 -12.98 15.60
N GLU A 79 -7.73 -13.44 15.50
CA GLU A 79 -8.53 -13.90 16.64
C GLU A 79 -8.47 -15.42 16.79
N GLU A 80 -8.43 -16.17 15.69
CA GLU A 80 -8.48 -17.63 15.75
C GLU A 80 -7.12 -18.28 15.52
N LEU A 81 -6.36 -17.84 14.51
CA LEU A 81 -5.09 -18.50 14.16
C LEU A 81 -3.90 -18.00 15.00
N LEU A 82 -3.89 -16.72 15.37
CA LEU A 82 -2.78 -16.05 16.06
C LEU A 82 -3.27 -15.09 17.18
N PRO A 83 -4.11 -15.55 18.13
CA PRO A 83 -4.70 -14.69 19.17
C PRO A 83 -3.66 -13.98 20.07
N ASP A 84 -2.56 -14.66 20.37
CA ASP A 84 -1.53 -14.14 21.28
C ASP A 84 -0.41 -13.36 20.55
N TYR A 85 -0.54 -13.16 19.23
CA TYR A 85 0.49 -12.48 18.46
C TYR A 85 0.33 -10.95 18.55
N ASP A 86 1.39 -10.26 19.00
CA ASP A 86 1.43 -8.79 19.03
C ASP A 86 1.62 -8.22 17.61
N PHE A 87 0.50 -7.99 16.91
CA PHE A 87 0.49 -7.35 15.60
C PHE A 87 0.84 -5.86 15.67
N GLU A 88 0.57 -5.18 16.79
CA GLU A 88 0.87 -3.76 16.98
C GLU A 88 2.38 -3.48 16.97
N LYS A 89 3.21 -4.49 17.27
CA LYS A 89 4.66 -4.42 17.09
C LYS A 89 5.06 -4.01 15.68
N PHE A 90 4.29 -4.39 14.66
CA PHE A 90 4.57 -3.99 13.28
C PHE A 90 4.25 -2.52 13.03
N ASP A 91 3.18 -2.00 13.63
CA ASP A 91 2.81 -0.58 13.53
C ASP A 91 3.89 0.28 14.19
N ARG A 92 4.31 -0.07 15.41
CA ARG A 92 5.42 0.61 16.11
C ARG A 92 6.71 0.61 15.29
N ARG A 93 7.09 -0.54 14.73
CA ARG A 93 8.29 -0.65 13.88
C ARG A 93 8.16 0.18 12.59
N GLN A 94 6.97 0.28 12.02
CA GLN A 94 6.72 1.07 10.83
C GLN A 94 6.84 2.57 11.14
N GLU A 95 6.25 3.04 12.23
CA GLU A 95 6.37 4.42 12.71
C GLU A 95 7.83 4.80 12.99
N GLU A 96 8.58 3.95 13.70
CA GLU A 96 10.01 4.14 13.94
C GLU A 96 10.80 4.23 12.62
N TRP A 97 10.50 3.37 11.66
CA TRP A 97 11.17 3.37 10.35
C TRP A 97 10.88 4.64 9.56
N GLU A 98 9.62 5.10 9.57
CA GLU A 98 9.20 6.35 8.92
C GLU A 98 9.86 7.56 9.57
N ALA A 99 9.85 7.66 10.91
CA ALA A 99 10.48 8.74 11.66
C ALA A 99 12.00 8.82 11.42
N ASN A 100 12.68 7.66 11.42
CA ASN A 100 14.11 7.62 11.11
C ASN A 100 14.40 8.10 9.68
N ARG A 101 13.59 7.67 8.71
CA ARG A 101 13.75 8.06 7.32
C ARG A 101 13.52 9.56 7.10
N GLU A 102 12.48 10.13 7.69
CA GLU A 102 12.24 11.57 7.67
C GLU A 102 13.41 12.34 8.27
N GLY A 103 13.99 11.82 9.37
CA GLY A 103 15.20 12.36 9.96
C GLY A 103 16.43 12.34 9.03
N TYR A 104 16.60 11.30 8.21
CA TYR A 104 17.67 11.24 7.19
C TYR A 104 17.42 12.18 6.02
N GLU A 105 16.19 12.21 5.49
CA GLU A 105 15.80 13.08 4.37
C GLU A 105 15.90 14.58 4.76
N ASN A 106 15.48 14.95 5.99
CA ASN A 106 15.62 16.32 6.51
C ASN A 106 17.08 16.75 6.75
N LYS A 107 18.00 15.79 6.97
CA LYS A 107 19.45 16.05 7.09
C LYS A 107 20.16 16.14 5.73
N GLY A 108 19.42 16.10 4.62
CA GLY A 108 19.98 16.24 3.27
C GLY A 108 20.75 15.01 2.77
N PHE A 109 20.68 13.88 3.47
CA PHE A 109 21.27 12.63 2.97
C PHE A 109 20.22 11.87 2.15
N PRO A 110 20.45 11.61 0.86
CA PRO A 110 19.52 10.80 0.08
C PRO A 110 19.43 9.39 0.67
N SER A 111 18.20 8.92 0.91
CA SER A 111 17.95 7.53 1.30
C SER A 111 18.52 6.60 0.23
N LYS A 112 19.40 5.66 0.62
CA LYS A 112 19.96 4.61 -0.25
C LYS A 112 18.88 3.70 -0.84
#